data_AF-A0A938GV75-F1
#
_entry.id   AF-A0A938GV75-F1
#
_cell.length_a   1.000
_cell.length_b   1.000
_cell.length_c   1.000
_cell.angle_alpha   90.00
_cell.angle_beta   90.00
_cell.angle_gamma   90.00
#
_symmetry.space_group_name_H-M   'P 1'
#
loop_
_entity.id
_entity.type
_entity.pdbx_description
1 polymer ?
#
loop_
_entity_poly.entity_id
_entity_poly.type
_entity_poly.pdbx_seq_one_letter_code
_entity_poly.pdbx_strand_id
1 'polypeptide(L)'
;MSASKKTTTKTAKSPAPATKPASTKAPARKKAPDPAPARTATVAPPSATPPPAIVPAAPAAAVAPVKARPVVTIIAAQVDVGFGNALHLRGEGPGLSWDQGVPMECVAADLWQISLGESARGFTFKFLVNDLTWCVGPDYTLASGASVTLTPEF
;
A
#
# COMPACT_ATOMS: atom_id res chain seq x y z
N MET A 1 6.87 -36.36 38.22
CA MET A 1 8.35 -36.44 38.16
C MET A 1 8.70 -37.16 36.87
N SER A 2 9.20 -36.46 35.85
CA SER A 2 10.61 -36.50 35.38
C SER A 2 10.95 -37.86 34.72
N ALA A 3 11.53 -37.98 33.53
CA ALA A 3 12.31 -37.05 32.72
C ALA A 3 12.47 -37.54 31.25
N SER A 4 12.56 -36.57 30.34
CA SER A 4 13.55 -36.37 29.26
C SER A 4 14.27 -37.55 28.57
N LYS A 5 14.26 -37.51 27.22
CA LYS A 5 15.39 -37.60 26.23
C LYS A 5 14.76 -37.92 24.86
N LYS A 6 14.82 -37.12 23.77
CA LYS A 6 15.86 -36.38 23.02
C LYS A 6 16.98 -37.26 22.44
N THR A 7 16.84 -37.62 21.15
CA THR A 7 17.81 -38.16 20.18
C THR A 7 17.21 -37.85 18.78
N THR A 8 17.69 -36.97 17.89
CA THR A 8 18.98 -36.68 17.22
C THR A 8 19.36 -37.64 16.08
N THR A 9 19.16 -37.19 14.82
CA THR A 9 19.99 -37.47 13.62
C THR A 9 19.56 -36.49 12.49
N LYS A 10 20.32 -35.44 12.18
CA LYS A 10 21.47 -35.32 11.24
C LYS A 10 21.10 -35.00 9.77
N THR A 11 21.38 -33.75 9.40
CA THR A 11 22.15 -33.28 8.22
C THR A 11 21.53 -33.24 6.81
N ALA A 12 21.27 -32.02 6.34
CA ALA A 12 21.66 -31.49 5.01
C ALA A 12 21.56 -29.95 5.06
N LYS A 13 22.63 -29.22 5.43
CA LYS A 13 23.67 -28.65 4.56
C LYS A 13 23.08 -27.83 3.39
N SER A 14 22.58 -26.64 3.70
CA SER A 14 22.39 -25.56 2.71
C SER A 14 23.65 -24.66 2.72
N PRO A 15 24.22 -24.30 1.56
CA PRO A 15 25.52 -23.65 1.47
C PRO A 15 25.46 -22.15 1.76
N ALA A 16 26.48 -21.68 2.48
CA ALA A 16 26.81 -20.27 2.68
C ALA A 16 27.24 -19.59 1.37
N PRO A 17 27.04 -18.26 1.26
CA PRO A 17 27.99 -17.39 0.56
C PRO A 17 28.87 -16.70 1.59
N ALA A 18 30.18 -16.93 1.46
CA ALA A 18 31.21 -16.32 2.27
C ALA A 18 31.56 -14.89 1.80
N THR A 19 31.88 -14.04 2.79
CA THR A 19 32.97 -13.04 2.80
C THR A 19 32.90 -11.78 1.93
N LYS A 20 32.65 -10.66 2.64
CA LYS A 20 33.19 -9.29 2.47
C LYS A 20 34.74 -9.30 2.43
N PRO A 21 35.44 -8.35 1.78
CA PRO A 21 35.85 -7.07 2.42
C PRO A 21 35.82 -5.85 1.45
N ALA A 22 35.25 -4.70 1.80
CA ALA A 22 35.88 -3.55 2.47
C ALA A 22 36.85 -2.68 1.62
N SER A 23 36.46 -1.40 1.48
CA SER A 23 37.29 -0.18 1.68
C SER A 23 37.73 0.67 0.48
N THR A 24 37.70 1.99 0.78
CA THR A 24 38.36 3.14 0.12
C THR A 24 37.55 3.78 -1.02
N LYS A 25 37.41 5.11 -1.20
CA LYS A 25 38.08 6.28 -0.63
C LYS A 25 37.25 7.52 -1.05
N ALA A 26 36.88 8.41 -0.13
CA ALA A 26 36.75 9.85 -0.44
C ALA A 26 38.17 10.42 -0.48
N PRO A 27 38.49 11.44 -1.31
CA PRO A 27 38.34 12.83 -0.84
C PRO A 27 38.20 13.91 -1.93
N ALA A 28 38.06 15.16 -1.46
CA ALA A 28 38.59 16.41 -2.06
C ALA A 28 37.62 17.39 -2.73
N ARG A 29 37.07 18.26 -1.86
CA ARG A 29 36.91 19.71 -2.06
C ARG A 29 38.16 20.36 -2.68
N LYS A 30 37.95 21.35 -3.56
CA LYS A 30 38.70 22.60 -3.87
C LYS A 30 38.33 22.98 -5.33
N LYS A 31 38.08 24.22 -5.76
CA LYS A 31 38.39 25.57 -5.26
C LYS A 31 37.56 26.56 -6.11
N ALA A 32 37.09 27.66 -5.52
CA ALA A 32 36.69 28.87 -6.26
C ALA A 32 37.90 29.47 -7.02
N PRO A 33 37.64 30.39 -7.96
CA PRO A 33 38.03 31.77 -7.67
C PRO A 33 37.05 32.83 -8.22
N ASP A 34 36.61 33.74 -7.34
CA ASP A 34 36.49 35.19 -7.61
C ASP A 34 37.92 35.81 -7.57
N PRO A 35 38.26 37.05 -8.00
CA PRO A 35 37.37 38.24 -8.14
C PRO A 35 37.68 39.30 -9.26
N ALA A 36 36.73 40.25 -9.43
CA ALA A 36 36.89 41.72 -9.68
C ALA A 36 37.33 42.28 -11.07
N PRO A 37 37.18 43.60 -11.39
CA PRO A 37 36.52 44.74 -10.69
C PRO A 37 35.64 45.71 -11.56
N ALA A 38 35.05 46.72 -10.87
CA ALA A 38 34.70 48.10 -11.30
C ALA A 38 33.37 48.35 -12.07
N ARG A 39 32.34 48.99 -11.44
CA ARG A 39 32.09 50.46 -11.28
C ARG A 39 31.84 51.14 -12.66
N THR A 40 30.75 51.86 -12.97
CA THR A 40 29.95 52.84 -12.20
C THR A 40 28.73 53.31 -13.04
N ALA A 41 27.67 53.77 -12.35
CA ALA A 41 26.66 54.76 -12.76
C ALA A 41 25.76 54.44 -13.98
N THR A 42 24.44 54.53 -13.88
CA THR A 42 23.75 55.84 -13.87
C THR A 42 22.32 55.72 -13.32
N VAL A 43 21.96 56.70 -12.51
CA VAL A 43 20.66 56.97 -11.89
C VAL A 43 19.70 57.59 -12.92
N ALA A 44 18.44 57.14 -12.95
CA ALA A 44 17.29 57.93 -13.42
C ALA A 44 15.98 57.38 -12.78
N PRO A 45 14.97 58.23 -12.55
CA PRO A 45 14.05 58.14 -11.40
C PRO A 45 12.79 57.27 -11.65
N PRO A 46 12.11 56.79 -10.59
CA PRO A 46 10.83 56.12 -10.74
C PRO A 46 9.72 57.15 -11.02
N SER A 47 9.18 57.12 -12.23
CA SER A 47 7.89 57.76 -12.53
C SER A 47 6.78 57.00 -11.81
N ALA A 48 6.03 57.74 -10.99
CA ALA A 48 4.81 57.30 -10.36
C ALA A 48 3.82 56.74 -11.40
N THR A 49 3.33 55.53 -11.17
CA THR A 49 2.17 54.98 -11.88
C THR A 49 1.29 54.23 -10.85
N PRO A 50 -0.05 54.33 -10.93
CA PRO A 50 -0.99 54.19 -9.82
C PRO A 50 -1.12 52.75 -9.28
N PRO A 51 -1.75 52.55 -8.10
CA PRO A 51 -1.95 51.21 -7.53
C PRO A 51 -2.73 50.30 -8.48
N PRO A 52 -2.35 49.03 -8.66
CA PRO A 52 -3.13 48.09 -9.42
C PRO A 52 -4.47 47.87 -8.70
N ALA A 53 -5.54 48.08 -9.46
CA ALA A 53 -6.91 47.83 -9.09
C ALA A 53 -7.08 46.41 -8.52
N ILE A 54 -7.86 46.32 -7.44
CA ILE A 54 -8.39 45.06 -6.93
C ILE A 54 -9.25 44.46 -8.04
N VAL A 55 -8.72 43.42 -8.68
CA VAL A 55 -9.52 42.50 -9.49
C VAL A 55 -10.51 41.81 -8.55
N PRO A 56 -11.83 41.83 -8.83
CA PRO A 56 -12.78 41.01 -8.10
C PRO A 56 -12.40 39.55 -8.34
N ALA A 57 -11.98 38.86 -7.29
CA ALA A 57 -11.77 37.42 -7.33
C ALA A 57 -13.09 36.77 -7.77
N ALA A 58 -13.05 36.04 -8.90
CA ALA A 58 -14.13 35.15 -9.31
C ALA A 58 -14.53 34.27 -8.11
N PRO A 59 -15.83 34.01 -7.88
CA PRO A 59 -16.26 33.25 -6.73
C PRO A 59 -15.66 31.85 -6.82
N ALA A 60 -14.86 31.50 -5.81
CA ALA A 60 -14.33 30.16 -5.64
C ALA A 60 -15.47 29.16 -5.76
N ALA A 61 -15.35 28.24 -6.71
CA ALA A 61 -16.27 27.12 -6.85
C ALA A 61 -16.48 26.49 -5.48
N ALA A 62 -17.75 26.44 -5.06
CA ALA A 62 -18.17 25.86 -3.80
C ALA A 62 -17.52 24.48 -3.63
N VAL A 63 -16.70 24.32 -2.60
CA VAL A 63 -16.21 23.02 -2.18
C VAL A 63 -17.43 22.25 -1.70
N ALA A 64 -17.97 21.37 -2.54
CA ALA A 64 -19.03 20.48 -2.15
C ALA A 64 -18.62 19.75 -0.86
N PRO A 65 -19.51 19.60 0.13
CA PRO A 65 -19.18 18.85 1.33
C PRO A 65 -18.85 17.42 0.87
N VAL A 66 -17.59 17.02 1.02
CA VAL A 66 -17.20 15.61 0.91
C VAL A 66 -17.98 14.92 2.02
N LYS A 67 -19.13 14.34 1.67
CA LYS A 67 -19.86 13.43 2.57
C LYS A 67 -18.80 12.49 3.11
N ALA A 68 -18.67 12.42 4.44
CA ALA A 68 -17.90 11.38 5.10
C ALA A 68 -18.45 10.06 4.58
N ARG A 69 -17.75 9.49 3.61
CA ARG A 69 -18.16 8.27 2.95
C ARG A 69 -17.96 7.21 4.02
N PRO A 70 -18.98 6.41 4.36
CA PRO A 70 -18.80 5.33 5.32
C PRO A 70 -17.59 4.52 4.86
N VAL A 71 -16.65 4.28 5.78
CA VAL A 71 -15.34 3.67 5.50
C VAL A 71 -15.56 2.17 5.29
N VAL A 72 -16.27 1.82 4.22
CA VAL A 72 -16.58 0.46 3.85
C VAL A 72 -15.42 -0.08 3.04
N THR A 73 -14.97 -1.28 3.41
CA THR A 73 -13.89 -1.95 2.68
C THR A 73 -14.53 -2.89 1.67
N ILE A 74 -14.15 -2.79 0.41
CA ILE A 74 -14.69 -3.63 -0.66
C ILE A 74 -13.55 -4.49 -1.20
N ILE A 75 -13.68 -5.79 -1.05
CA ILE A 75 -12.72 -6.76 -1.59
C ILE A 75 -13.40 -7.45 -2.77
N ALA A 76 -12.83 -7.29 -3.95
CA ALA A 76 -13.19 -8.03 -5.14
C ALA A 76 -12.09 -9.03 -5.48
N ALA A 77 -12.47 -10.21 -5.95
CA ALA A 77 -11.56 -11.23 -6.46
C ALA A 77 -11.97 -11.55 -7.90
N GLN A 78 -11.05 -11.34 -8.84
CA GLN A 78 -11.22 -11.73 -10.22
C GLN A 78 -10.63 -13.14 -10.43
N VAL A 79 -11.48 -14.15 -10.36
CA VAL A 79 -11.10 -15.56 -10.50
C VAL A 79 -12.33 -16.40 -10.87
N ASP A 80 -12.14 -17.31 -11.83
CA ASP A 80 -13.11 -18.35 -12.14
C ASP A 80 -12.84 -19.59 -11.29
N VAL A 81 -13.72 -19.85 -10.32
CA VAL A 81 -13.64 -21.03 -9.45
C VAL A 81 -14.42 -22.23 -10.01
N GLY A 82 -15.05 -22.09 -11.18
CA GLY A 82 -15.88 -23.11 -11.80
C GLY A 82 -17.30 -23.19 -11.24
N PHE A 83 -18.22 -23.74 -12.06
CA PHE A 83 -19.64 -23.86 -11.70
C PHE A 83 -19.86 -24.78 -10.49
N GLY A 84 -20.70 -24.34 -9.56
CA GLY A 84 -21.03 -25.08 -8.33
C GLY A 84 -20.05 -24.89 -7.18
N ASN A 85 -18.98 -24.11 -7.38
CA ASN A 85 -18.06 -23.72 -6.33
C ASN A 85 -18.37 -22.31 -5.81
N ALA A 86 -18.01 -22.06 -4.55
CA ALA A 86 -18.13 -20.76 -3.90
C ALA A 86 -16.77 -20.26 -3.43
N LEU A 87 -16.53 -18.96 -3.59
CA LEU A 87 -15.34 -18.32 -3.04
C LEU A 87 -15.61 -17.89 -1.59
N HIS A 88 -14.70 -18.27 -0.71
CA HIS A 88 -14.70 -17.92 0.71
C HIS A 88 -13.50 -17.04 1.06
N LEU A 89 -13.69 -16.16 2.03
CA LEU A 89 -12.69 -15.27 2.57
C LEU A 89 -12.46 -15.61 4.05
N ARG A 90 -11.23 -15.94 4.42
CA ARG A 90 -10.82 -16.09 5.82
C ARG A 90 -9.78 -15.05 6.17
N GLY A 91 -9.80 -14.56 7.40
CA GLY A 91 -8.87 -13.51 7.78
C GLY A 91 -9.01 -13.00 9.20
N GLU A 92 -8.16 -12.03 9.51
CA GLU A 92 -8.22 -11.18 10.68
C GLU A 92 -8.87 -9.85 10.28
N GLY A 93 -9.91 -9.48 11.01
CA GLY A 93 -10.62 -8.21 10.85
C GLY A 93 -12.07 -8.30 11.29
N PRO A 94 -12.77 -7.18 11.46
CA PRO A 94 -14.18 -7.20 11.83
C PRO A 94 -15.00 -7.94 10.78
N GLY A 95 -15.71 -8.99 11.21
CA GLY A 95 -16.51 -9.86 10.33
C GLY A 95 -15.73 -10.97 9.63
N LEU A 96 -14.41 -11.06 9.80
CA LEU A 96 -13.59 -12.17 9.30
C LEU A 96 -13.06 -13.03 10.45
N SER A 97 -12.80 -14.30 10.15
CA SER A 97 -12.12 -15.24 11.05
C SER A 97 -11.20 -16.16 10.26
N TRP A 98 -10.14 -16.66 10.88
CA TRP A 98 -9.31 -17.74 10.33
C TRP A 98 -9.94 -19.12 10.52
N ASP A 99 -10.87 -19.26 11.48
CA ASP A 99 -11.55 -20.52 11.77
C ASP A 99 -12.79 -20.74 10.90
N GLN A 100 -13.42 -19.66 10.42
CA GLN A 100 -14.67 -19.68 9.65
C GLN A 100 -14.55 -18.81 8.40
N GLY A 101 -14.77 -19.41 7.23
CA GLY A 101 -14.76 -18.70 5.96
C GLY A 101 -16.07 -17.96 5.71
N VAL A 102 -15.96 -16.70 5.30
CA VAL A 102 -17.11 -15.88 4.90
C VAL A 102 -17.32 -16.02 3.40
N PRO A 103 -18.50 -16.47 2.92
CA PRO A 103 -18.76 -16.58 1.49
C PRO A 103 -18.80 -15.19 0.84
N MET A 104 -18.19 -15.08 -0.33
CA MET A 104 -18.25 -13.88 -1.17
C MET A 104 -19.45 -13.96 -2.12
N GLU A 105 -19.94 -12.80 -2.56
CA GLU A 105 -21.02 -12.69 -3.55
C GLU A 105 -20.46 -12.85 -4.97
N CYS A 106 -21.06 -13.71 -5.78
CA CYS A 106 -20.71 -13.85 -7.20
C CYS A 106 -21.42 -12.76 -8.00
N VAL A 107 -20.66 -11.76 -8.45
CA VAL A 107 -21.15 -10.62 -9.23
C VAL A 107 -21.08 -10.88 -10.74
N ALA A 108 -20.07 -11.65 -11.18
CA ALA A 108 -19.93 -12.14 -12.55
C ALA A 108 -19.25 -13.51 -12.57
N ALA A 109 -19.15 -14.13 -13.75
CA ALA A 109 -18.57 -15.48 -13.93
C ALA A 109 -17.18 -15.63 -13.31
N ASP A 110 -16.34 -14.60 -13.42
CA ASP A 110 -15.00 -14.52 -12.88
C ASP A 110 -14.86 -13.42 -11.81
N LEU A 111 -15.95 -12.85 -11.30
CA LEU A 111 -15.89 -11.72 -10.36
C LEU A 111 -16.68 -12.02 -9.09
N TRP A 112 -15.96 -12.03 -7.98
CA TRP A 112 -16.50 -12.21 -6.64
C TRP A 112 -16.28 -10.94 -5.84
N GLN A 113 -17.23 -10.55 -5.00
CA GLN A 113 -17.14 -9.33 -4.20
C GLN A 113 -17.65 -9.56 -2.78
N ILE A 114 -17.06 -8.87 -1.81
CA ILE A 114 -17.57 -8.76 -0.46
C ILE A 114 -17.35 -7.36 0.08
N SER A 115 -18.36 -6.83 0.77
CA SER A 115 -18.27 -5.58 1.52
C SER A 115 -18.08 -5.88 3.00
N LEU A 116 -16.96 -5.44 3.56
CA LEU A 116 -16.68 -5.51 4.99
C LEU A 116 -17.02 -4.17 5.65
N GLY A 117 -17.46 -4.24 6.90
CA GLY A 117 -17.82 -3.07 7.69
C GLY A 117 -16.63 -2.13 7.95
N GLU A 118 -16.94 -0.99 8.56
CA GLU A 118 -15.93 -0.03 8.97
C GLU A 118 -15.03 -0.59 10.07
N SER A 119 -13.73 -0.45 9.86
CA SER A 119 -12.70 -0.91 10.79
C SER A 119 -11.71 0.20 11.10
N ALA A 120 -11.20 0.26 12.33
CA ALA A 120 -10.02 1.07 12.64
C ALA A 120 -8.71 0.34 12.27
N ARG A 121 -8.76 -0.99 12.11
CA ARG A 121 -7.61 -1.84 11.82
C ARG A 121 -7.64 -2.30 10.36
N GLY A 122 -6.46 -2.55 9.79
CA GLY A 122 -6.37 -3.24 8.51
C GLY A 122 -6.92 -4.66 8.58
N PHE A 123 -7.22 -5.22 7.42
CA PHE A 123 -7.66 -6.59 7.23
C PHE A 123 -6.48 -7.42 6.73
N THR A 124 -6.29 -8.60 7.30
CA THR A 124 -5.35 -9.60 6.75
C THR A 124 -6.17 -10.82 6.38
N PHE A 125 -6.14 -11.27 5.15
CA PHE A 125 -7.02 -12.34 4.70
C PHE A 125 -6.39 -13.20 3.61
N LYS A 126 -7.02 -14.34 3.36
CA LYS A 126 -6.67 -15.26 2.28
C LYS A 126 -7.96 -15.84 1.68
N PHE A 127 -7.90 -16.14 0.40
CA PHE A 127 -9.04 -16.70 -0.33
C PHE A 127 -9.02 -18.23 -0.28
N LEU A 128 -10.22 -18.81 -0.28
CA LEU A 128 -10.43 -20.25 -0.37
C LEU A 128 -11.55 -20.58 -1.33
N VAL A 129 -11.44 -21.71 -2.02
CA VAL A 129 -12.55 -22.33 -2.74
C VAL A 129 -13.25 -23.33 -1.83
N ASN A 130 -14.57 -23.20 -1.70
CA ASN A 130 -15.45 -24.04 -0.87
C ASN A 130 -14.98 -24.18 0.58
N ASP A 131 -14.21 -23.20 1.08
CA ASP A 131 -13.61 -23.24 2.41
C ASP A 131 -12.63 -24.42 2.66
N LEU A 132 -12.14 -25.02 1.57
CA LEU A 132 -11.30 -26.23 1.57
C LEU A 132 -9.92 -25.99 0.95
N THR A 133 -9.87 -25.29 -0.18
CA THR A 133 -8.64 -25.09 -0.96
C THR A 133 -8.17 -23.66 -0.83
N TRP A 134 -6.98 -23.43 -0.29
CA TRP A 134 -6.38 -22.11 -0.15
C TRP A 134 -5.78 -21.62 -1.48
N CYS A 135 -5.81 -20.30 -1.70
CA CYS A 135 -5.08 -19.70 -2.80
C CYS A 135 -3.56 -19.82 -2.60
N VAL A 136 -2.83 -19.86 -3.70
CA VAL A 136 -1.36 -19.87 -3.76
C VAL A 136 -0.81 -18.50 -3.35
N GLY A 137 0.34 -18.49 -2.68
CA GLY A 137 1.07 -17.27 -2.33
C GLY A 137 0.88 -16.81 -0.88
N PRO A 138 1.32 -15.57 -0.57
CA PRO A 138 1.24 -15.01 0.78
C PRO A 138 -0.19 -14.59 1.13
N ASP A 139 -0.39 -14.13 2.37
CA ASP A 139 -1.67 -13.58 2.82
C ASP A 139 -1.80 -12.12 2.36
N TYR A 140 -3.01 -11.72 2.01
CA TYR A 140 -3.31 -10.37 1.56
C TYR A 140 -3.51 -9.45 2.77
N THR A 141 -3.00 -8.22 2.67
CA THR A 141 -3.19 -7.19 3.68
C THR A 141 -3.82 -5.95 3.04
N LEU A 142 -4.86 -5.42 3.66
CA LEU A 142 -5.64 -4.30 3.14
C LEU A 142 -5.89 -3.28 4.25
N ALA A 143 -5.72 -2.00 3.93
CA ALA A 143 -6.11 -0.92 4.83
C ALA A 143 -7.64 -0.80 4.92
N SER A 144 -8.15 -0.35 6.06
CA SER A 144 -9.59 -0.10 6.19
C SER A 144 -10.07 1.00 5.24
N GLY A 145 -11.27 0.82 4.69
CA GLY A 145 -11.90 1.76 3.77
C GLY A 145 -11.37 1.71 2.34
N ALA A 146 -10.50 0.75 2.03
CA ALA A 146 -10.00 0.55 0.68
C ALA A 146 -10.97 -0.31 -0.15
N SER A 147 -11.01 -0.05 -1.44
CA SER A 147 -11.62 -0.93 -2.43
C SER A 147 -10.51 -1.47 -3.32
N VAL A 148 -10.40 -2.80 -3.40
CA VAL A 148 -9.36 -3.47 -4.18
C VAL A 148 -9.94 -4.66 -4.94
N THR A 149 -9.41 -4.88 -6.15
CA THR A 149 -9.63 -6.10 -6.93
C THR A 149 -8.34 -6.90 -6.94
N LEU A 150 -8.41 -8.15 -6.50
CA LEU A 150 -7.30 -9.09 -6.41
C LEU A 150 -7.52 -10.25 -7.38
N THR A 151 -6.46 -10.87 -7.85
CA THR A 151 -6.53 -12.03 -8.76
C THR A 151 -5.84 -13.21 -8.09
N PRO A 152 -6.53 -13.93 -7.18
CA PRO A 152 -5.93 -15.10 -6.51
C PRO A 152 -5.79 -16.26 -7.49
N GLU A 153 -4.74 -17.05 -7.31
CA GLU A 153 -4.48 -18.30 -8.05
C GLU A 153 -4.72 -19.48 -7.10
N PHE A 154 -5.30 -20.58 -7.59
CA PHE A 154 -5.71 -21.76 -6.78
C PHE A 154 -5.08 -23.05 -7.31
#